data_AF-A0A516RKQ0-F1
#
_entry.id   AF-A0A516RKQ0-F1
#
_cell.length_a   1.000
_cell.length_b   1.000
_cell.length_c   1.000
_cell.angle_alpha   90.00
_cell.angle_beta   90.00
_cell.angle_gamma   90.00
#
_symmetry.space_group_name_H-M   'P 1'
#
loop_
_entity.id
_entity.type
_entity.pdbx_description
1 polymer ?
#
loop_
_entity_poly.entity_id
_entity_poly.type
_entity_poly.pdbx_seq_one_letter_code
_entity_poly.pdbx_strand_id
1 'polypeptide(L)' 'MRLANVTGVGVGRDEHSGADVIIVFVTRRVPRDRLRNEDVVPDTLEGVPVRVLAIGDVGAEGGP' A
#
# COMPACT_ATOMS: atom_id res chain seq x y z
N MET A 1 12.00 1.68 7.98
CA MET A 1 11.77 0.27 7.59
C MET A 1 11.20 0.27 6.18
N ARG A 2 11.78 -0.50 5.26
CA ARG A 2 11.33 -0.56 3.86
C ARG A 2 10.75 -1.95 3.63
N LEU A 3 9.43 -2.05 3.57
CA LEU A 3 8.75 -3.29 3.20
C LEU A 3 9.15 -3.61 1.76
N ALA A 4 9.71 -4.80 1.52
CA ALA A 4 10.30 -5.16 0.22
C ALA A 4 9.29 -5.07 -0.95
N ASN A 5 8.01 -5.19 -0.64
CA ASN A 5 6.92 -5.24 -1.61
C ASN A 5 6.17 -3.90 -1.79
N VAL A 6 6.53 -2.86 -1.02
CA VAL A 6 5.88 -1.54 -1.10
C VAL A 6 6.63 -0.66 -2.09
N THR A 7 5.90 -0.24 -3.13
CA THR A 7 6.40 0.63 -4.19
C THR A 7 6.21 2.11 -3.84
N GLY A 8 5.20 2.43 -3.03
CA GLY A 8 4.93 3.79 -2.59
C GLY A 8 3.88 3.86 -1.48
N VAL A 9 3.82 5.00 -0.79
CA VAL A 9 2.81 5.28 0.24
C VAL A 9 2.25 6.68 -0.02
N GLY A 10 0.93 6.81 -0.02
CA GLY A 10 0.22 8.06 -0.14
C GLY A 10 -0.81 8.22 0.98
N VAL A 11 -1.35 9.44 1.11
CA VAL A 11 -2.48 9.74 1.99
C VAL A 11 -3.63 10.17 1.09
N GLY A 12 -4.80 9.59 1.32
CA GLY A 12 -6.04 9.94 0.66
C GLY A 12 -7.14 10.23 1.68
N ARG A 13 -8.33 10.47 1.17
CA ARG A 13 -9.54 10.63 1.98
C ARG A 13 -10.58 9.64 1.49
N ASP A 14 -11.18 8.88 2.41
CA ASP A 14 -12.24 7.96 2.08
C ASP A 14 -13.50 8.74 1.66
N GLU A 15 -14.02 8.45 0.48
CA GLU A 15 -15.12 9.23 -0.13
C GLU A 15 -16.45 9.06 0.61
N HIS A 16 -16.61 7.97 1.37
CA HIS A 16 -17.85 7.68 2.08
C HIS A 16 -17.85 8.28 3.49
N SER A 17 -16.75 8.12 4.23
CA SER A 17 -16.62 8.57 5.62
C SER A 17 -15.96 9.94 5.76
N GLY A 18 -15.25 10.42 4.74
CA GLY A 18 -14.44 11.64 4.80
C GLY A 18 -13.17 11.50 5.67
N ALA A 19 -12.90 10.32 6.21
CA ALA A 19 -11.74 10.05 7.05
C ALA A 19 -10.45 9.96 6.23
N ASP A 20 -9.32 10.35 6.82
CA ASP A 20 -8.03 10.13 6.20
C ASP A 20 -7.74 8.63 6.09
N VAL A 21 -7.13 8.23 4.98
CA VAL A 21 -6.76 6.83 4.71
C VAL A 21 -5.34 6.79 4.16
N ILE A 22 -4.55 5.84 4.65
CA ILE A 22 -3.20 5.61 4.14
C ILE A 22 -3.31 4.63 2.97
N ILE A 23 -2.81 5.02 1.81
CA ILE A 23 -2.84 4.21 0.61
C ILE A 23 -1.45 3.64 0.38
N VAL A 24 -1.33 2.32 0.44
CA VAL A 24 -0.08 1.61 0.20
C VAL A 24 -0.11 1.01 -1.20
N PHE A 25 0.84 1.40 -2.02
CA PHE A 25 1.01 0.90 -3.37
C PHE A 25 1.98 -0.27 -3.38
N VAL A 26 1.58 -1.37 -4.00
CA VAL A 26 2.38 -2.58 -4.18
C VAL A 26 2.38 -3.01 -5.64
N THR A 27 3.41 -3.74 -6.06
CA THR A 27 3.45 -4.29 -7.42
C THR A 27 2.44 -5.43 -7.62
N ARG A 28 2.28 -6.28 -6.59
CA ARG A 28 1.35 -7.43 -6.62
C ARG A 28 0.69 -7.66 -5.26
N ARG A 29 -0.58 -8.08 -5.28
CA ARG A 29 -1.24 -8.61 -4.08
C ARG A 29 -0.86 -10.08 -3.92
N VAL A 30 -0.46 -10.44 -2.72
CA VAL A 30 -0.18 -11.82 -2.31
C VAL A 30 -1.12 -12.16 -1.16
N PRO A 31 -1.73 -13.36 -1.11
CA PRO A 31 -2.51 -13.79 0.05
C PRO A 31 -1.68 -13.70 1.33
N ARG A 32 -2.29 -13.23 2.43
CA ARG A 32 -1.62 -13.03 3.73
C ARG A 32 -0.91 -14.29 4.23
N ASP A 33 -1.51 -15.47 4.02
CA ASP A 33 -0.95 -16.78 4.39
C ASP A 33 0.39 -17.11 3.68
N ARG A 34 0.62 -16.48 2.52
CA ARG A 34 1.86 -16.64 1.74
C ARG A 34 2.85 -15.49 1.96
N LEU A 35 2.52 -14.51 2.80
CA LEU A 35 3.41 -13.42 3.18
C LEU A 35 4.12 -13.77 4.48
N ARG A 36 5.38 -13.35 4.59
CA ARG A 36 6.07 -13.35 5.88
C ARG A 36 5.38 -12.31 6.77
N ASN A 37 5.33 -12.54 8.08
CA ASN A 37 4.70 -11.60 9.01
C ASN A 37 5.26 -10.17 8.89
N GLU A 38 6.56 -10.05 8.60
CA GLU A 38 7.22 -8.75 8.37
C GLU A 38 6.80 -8.04 7.08
N ASP A 39 6.27 -8.77 6.09
CA ASP A 39 5.83 -8.24 4.80
C ASP A 39 4.33 -7.88 4.78
N VAL A 40 3.60 -8.24 5.83
CA VAL A 40 2.17 -7.94 5.95
C VAL A 40 1.98 -6.47 6.26
N VAL A 41 1.33 -5.76 5.34
CA VAL A 41 0.86 -4.40 5.59
C VAL A 41 -0.25 -4.46 6.64
N PRO A 42 -0.14 -3.71 7.75
CA PRO A 42 -1.18 -3.70 8.76
C PRO A 42 -2.46 -3.07 8.21
N ASP A 43 -3.61 -3.51 8.70
CA ASP A 43 -4.93 -2.99 8.30
C ASP A 43 -5.16 -1.53 8.80
N THR A 44 -4.41 -1.11 9.84
CA THR A 44 -4.44 0.23 10.44
C THR A 44 -3.05 0.67 10.88
N LEU A 45 -2.73 1.96 10.71
CA LEU A 45 -1.51 2.57 11.20
C LEU A 45 -1.85 3.85 12.00
N GLU A 46 -1.44 3.92 13.26
CA GLU A 46 -1.73 5.06 14.16
C GLU A 46 -3.24 5.41 14.24
N GLY A 47 -4.10 4.41 14.13
CA GLY A 47 -5.56 4.58 14.12
C GLY A 47 -6.14 4.99 12.75
N VAL A 48 -5.30 5.22 11.74
CA VAL A 48 -5.71 5.52 10.37
C VAL A 48 -5.85 4.22 9.59
N PRO A 49 -6.98 3.98 8.88
CA PRO A 49 -7.15 2.80 8.05
C PRO A 49 -6.12 2.78 6.92
N VAL A 50 -5.61 1.59 6.61
CA VAL A 50 -4.66 1.38 5.52
C VAL A 50 -5.36 0.64 4.38
N ARG A 51 -5.21 1.13 3.15
CA ARG A 51 -5.75 0.53 1.93
C ARG A 51 -4.60 0.14 1.00
N VAL A 52 -4.52 -1.16 0.69
CA VAL A 52 -3.49 -1.68 -0.22
C VAL A 52 -4.02 -1.69 -1.65
N LEU A 53 -3.35 -0.99 -2.56
CA LEU A 53 -3.65 -0.96 -3.99
C LEU A 53 -2.51 -1.59 -4.79
N ALA A 54 -2.82 -2.57 -5.63
CA ALA A 54 -1.85 -3.11 -6.58
C ALA A 54 -1.90 -2.29 -7.86
N ILE A 55 -0.77 -1.71 -8.24
CA ILE A 55 -0.63 -0.86 -9.43
C ILE A 55 0.17 -1.54 -10.55
N GLY A 56 0.65 -2.77 -10.33
CA GLY A 56 1.52 -3.47 -11.27
C GLY A 56 2.97 -3.00 -11.18
N ASP A 57 3.79 -3.40 -12.16
CA ASP A 57 5.19 -3.01 -12.23
C ASP A 57 5.28 -1.52 -12.61
N VAL A 58 5.71 -0.69 -11.67
CA VAL A 58 5.93 0.74 -11.94
C VAL A 58 7.31 0.89 -12.56
N GLY A 59 7.38 0.70 -13.88
CA GLY A 59 8.50 1.20 -14.65
C GLY A 59 8.45 2.73 -14.63
N ALA A 60 9.47 3.38 -14.05
CA ALA A 60 9.70 4.77 -14.37
C ALA A 60 10.20 4.83 -15.82
N GLU A 61 9.28 4.93 -16.78
CA GLU A 61 9.65 5.34 -18.14
C GLU A 61 10.05 6.81 -18.05
N GLY A 62 11.35 7.05 -17.83
CA GLY A 62 11.94 8.37 -17.98
C GLY A 62 11.68 8.85 -19.40
N GLY A 63 10.81 9.84 -19.53
CA GLY A 63 10.54 10.51 -20.81
C GLY A 63 11.78 11.23 -21.34
N PRO A 64 11.91 11.35 -22.68
CA PRO A 64 13.10 11.84 -23.37
C PRO A 64 13.47 13.30 -23.09
#